data_AF-A0A971TQB9-F1
#
_entry.id   AF-A0A971TQB9-F1
#
_cell.length_a   1.000
_cell.length_b   1.000
_cell.length_c   1.000
_cell.angle_alpha   90.00
_cell.angle_beta   90.00
_cell.angle_gamma   90.00
#
_symmetry.space_group_name_H-M   'P 1'
#
loop_
_entity.id
_entity.type
_entity.pdbx_description
1 polymer ?
#
loop_
_entity_poly.entity_id
_entity_poly.type
_entity_poly.pdbx_seq_one_letter_code
_entity_poly.pdbx_strand_id
1 'polypeptide(L)'
;MRSVCMAGTALMVLSMAGGCAARRITFEQDEHINTAVHCGRDPQARTGEPLELAIVCVYPKDLDIEANHGLRREAGVTSQEWFEKRPQPGDSPDLPEGHPRFRLPASRIYLLTNAESASQYYGTRIGPALNGAKIDGQSKVVQANIEFDSWSLHDKRAVIYVFALFKDRNGHVLRAAPAMFDPPGAYERDIALKIGVNKEEECSGATLGQHIRNITVRKAHKDMHGPASQ
;
A
#
# COMPACT_ATOMS: atom_id res chain seq x y z
N MET A 1 -30.71 -10.45 59.88
CA MET A 1 -31.35 -10.87 58.63
C MET A 1 -32.02 -9.69 57.95
N ARG A 2 -31.36 -9.07 56.96
CA ARG A 2 -32.01 -8.27 55.91
C ARG A 2 -31.18 -8.49 54.64
N SER A 3 -31.82 -9.19 53.69
CA SER A 3 -31.27 -9.55 52.39
C SER A 3 -31.38 -8.34 51.47
N VAL A 4 -30.29 -7.96 50.81
CA VAL A 4 -30.28 -6.95 49.76
C VAL A 4 -30.12 -7.69 48.45
N CYS A 5 -31.21 -7.81 47.69
CA CYS A 5 -31.16 -8.27 46.30
C CYS A 5 -30.65 -7.13 45.41
N MET A 6 -29.41 -7.23 44.92
CA MET A 6 -28.98 -6.45 43.76
C MET A 6 -29.51 -7.15 42.49
N ALA A 7 -30.44 -6.49 41.81
CA ALA A 7 -30.80 -6.82 40.44
C ALA A 7 -29.66 -6.37 39.53
N GLY A 8 -28.83 -7.32 39.10
CA GLY A 8 -27.81 -7.10 38.08
C GLY A 8 -28.47 -7.04 36.71
N THR A 9 -28.57 -5.84 36.14
CA THR A 9 -28.92 -5.63 34.74
C THR A 9 -27.71 -6.05 33.89
N ALA A 10 -27.73 -7.29 33.40
CA ALA A 10 -26.76 -7.76 32.42
C ALA A 10 -27.04 -7.09 31.06
N LEU A 11 -26.27 -6.05 30.75
CA LEU A 11 -26.21 -5.48 29.42
C LEU A 11 -25.51 -6.50 28.50
N MET A 12 -26.29 -7.31 27.77
CA MET A 12 -25.76 -8.09 26.66
C MET A 12 -25.30 -7.11 25.58
N VAL A 13 -23.99 -6.87 25.52
CA VAL A 13 -23.35 -6.32 24.33
C VAL A 13 -23.34 -7.44 23.29
N LEU A 14 -24.31 -7.40 22.38
CA LEU A 14 -24.24 -8.15 21.12
C LEU A 14 -23.02 -7.63 20.34
N SER A 15 -21.91 -8.34 20.49
CA SER A 15 -20.76 -8.22 19.59
C SER A 15 -21.16 -8.86 18.26
N MET A 16 -21.72 -8.05 17.36
CA MET A 16 -21.74 -8.39 15.94
C MET A 16 -20.31 -8.23 15.39
N ALA A 17 -19.43 -9.16 15.75
CA ALA A 17 -18.09 -9.29 15.17
C ALA A 17 -18.20 -10.09 13.86
N GLY A 18 -18.80 -9.45 12.84
CA GLY A 18 -18.83 -9.94 11.47
C GLY A 18 -17.64 -9.40 10.67
N GLY A 19 -16.56 -10.17 10.69
CA GLY A 19 -15.38 -10.17 9.80
C GLY A 19 -15.08 -8.98 8.87
N CYS A 20 -14.15 -8.12 9.28
CA CYS A 20 -13.19 -7.46 8.39
C CYS A 20 -11.80 -7.99 8.76
N ALA A 21 -11.17 -8.79 7.89
CA ALA A 21 -9.82 -9.26 8.14
C ALA A 21 -8.83 -8.12 7.86
N ALA A 22 -8.58 -7.27 8.86
CA ALA A 22 -7.47 -6.34 8.86
C ALA A 22 -6.16 -7.14 8.64
N ARG A 23 -5.43 -6.84 7.57
CA ARG A 23 -4.17 -7.51 7.26
C ARG A 23 -2.99 -6.62 7.61
N ARG A 24 -1.85 -7.25 7.85
CA ARG A 24 -0.59 -6.54 8.05
C ARG A 24 0.24 -6.58 6.78
N ILE A 25 0.94 -5.49 6.52
CA ILE A 25 2.01 -5.42 5.53
C ILE A 25 3.32 -5.15 6.26
N THR A 26 4.32 -5.97 5.97
CA THR A 26 5.68 -5.83 6.48
C THR A 26 6.57 -5.23 5.40
N PHE A 27 7.24 -4.14 5.72
CA PHE A 27 8.23 -3.48 4.88
C PHE A 27 9.61 -3.86 5.39
N GLU A 28 10.38 -4.57 4.58
CA GLU A 28 11.82 -4.76 4.80
C GLU A 28 12.57 -3.64 4.09
N GLN A 29 13.13 -2.76 4.89
CA GLN A 29 13.83 -1.55 4.46
C GLN A 29 15.32 -1.86 4.30
N ASP A 30 15.88 -1.51 3.15
CA ASP A 30 17.33 -1.46 3.03
C ASP A 30 17.91 -0.35 3.93
N GLU A 31 19.19 -0.48 4.27
CA GLU A 31 19.91 0.49 5.12
C GLU A 31 19.85 1.92 4.58
N HIS A 32 19.75 2.03 3.26
CA HIS A 32 19.87 3.27 2.48
C HIS A 32 18.65 3.44 1.56
N ILE A 33 17.42 3.35 2.08
CA ILE A 33 16.26 3.88 1.31
C ILE A 33 16.59 5.34 0.99
N ASN A 34 17.01 5.55 -0.25
CA ASN A 34 17.35 6.82 -0.83
C ASN A 34 16.28 7.08 -1.88
N THR A 35 15.85 8.32 -2.05
CA THR A 35 15.17 8.73 -3.29
C THR A 35 16.24 9.01 -4.36
N ALA A 36 15.94 8.86 -5.65
CA ALA A 36 16.93 9.03 -6.72
C ALA A 36 17.45 10.47 -6.89
N VAL A 37 16.96 11.39 -6.06
CA VAL A 37 17.56 12.69 -5.74
C VAL A 37 19.04 12.58 -5.41
N HIS A 38 19.50 11.41 -4.96
CA HIS A 38 20.87 11.18 -4.50
C HIS A 38 21.82 10.57 -5.54
N CYS A 39 21.43 10.46 -6.82
CA CYS A 39 22.37 10.09 -7.88
C CYS A 39 23.60 11.05 -7.84
N GLY A 40 24.76 10.51 -7.47
CA GLY A 40 26.03 11.26 -7.33
C GLY A 40 26.40 11.69 -5.90
N ARG A 41 25.63 11.32 -4.87
CA ARG A 41 26.04 11.47 -3.45
C ARG A 41 26.79 10.23 -2.97
N ASP A 42 27.58 10.38 -1.92
CA ASP A 42 28.23 9.26 -1.24
C ASP A 42 27.18 8.21 -0.83
N PRO A 43 27.31 6.93 -1.22
CA PRO A 43 26.43 5.85 -0.78
C PRO A 43 26.28 5.72 0.74
N GLN A 44 27.25 6.22 1.52
CA GLN A 44 27.20 6.24 2.98
C GLN A 44 26.53 7.50 3.57
N ALA A 45 26.21 8.50 2.74
CA ALA A 45 25.51 9.70 3.19
C ALA A 45 24.11 9.33 3.71
N ARG A 46 23.86 9.66 4.98
CA ARG A 46 22.57 9.47 5.63
C ARG A 46 21.75 10.72 5.42
N THR A 47 20.89 10.69 4.42
CA THR A 47 20.22 11.90 3.97
C THR A 47 18.83 12.06 4.63
N GLY A 48 18.23 10.95 5.09
CA GLY A 48 17.05 10.96 5.97
C GLY A 48 15.78 11.44 5.28
N GLU A 49 15.74 11.45 3.94
CA GLU A 49 14.57 11.89 3.21
C GLU A 49 13.43 10.87 3.33
N PRO A 50 12.22 11.35 3.61
CA PRO A 50 11.06 10.49 3.72
C PRO A 50 10.66 9.91 2.37
N LEU A 51 10.49 8.60 2.33
CA LEU A 51 9.87 7.87 1.23
C LEU A 51 8.37 7.71 1.51
N GLU A 52 7.56 8.45 0.77
CA GLU A 52 6.12 8.24 0.77
C GLU A 52 5.76 6.92 0.05
N LEU A 53 4.90 6.12 0.69
CA LEU A 53 4.30 4.94 0.08
C LEU A 53 2.79 5.09 -0.05
N ALA A 54 2.26 4.64 -1.17
CA ALA A 54 0.83 4.48 -1.39
C ALA A 54 0.49 3.00 -1.60
N ILE A 55 -0.33 2.46 -0.71
CA ILE A 55 -0.86 1.10 -0.77
C ILE A 55 -2.27 1.21 -1.32
N VAL A 56 -2.49 0.68 -2.51
CA VAL A 56 -3.71 0.89 -3.29
C VAL A 56 -4.38 -0.44 -3.52
N CYS A 57 -5.58 -0.59 -2.98
CA CYS A 57 -6.42 -1.76 -3.19
C CYS A 57 -7.34 -1.51 -4.38
N VAL A 58 -7.18 -2.28 -5.46
CA VAL A 58 -8.00 -2.17 -6.66
C VAL A 58 -8.90 -3.38 -6.77
N TYR A 59 -10.20 -3.13 -6.91
CA TYR A 59 -11.24 -4.16 -6.98
C TYR A 59 -11.81 -4.28 -8.39
N PRO A 60 -12.49 -5.39 -8.73
CA PRO A 60 -13.02 -5.61 -10.08
C PRO A 60 -13.94 -4.48 -10.55
N LYS A 61 -14.81 -3.99 -9.66
CA LYS A 61 -15.71 -2.85 -9.93
C LYS A 61 -14.98 -1.54 -10.24
N ASP A 62 -13.79 -1.34 -9.67
CA ASP A 62 -13.00 -0.13 -9.92
C ASP A 62 -12.44 -0.17 -11.35
N LEU A 63 -12.19 -1.36 -11.89
CA LEU A 63 -11.66 -1.59 -13.24
C LEU A 63 -12.73 -1.51 -14.34
N ASP A 64 -14.01 -1.42 -13.98
CA ASP A 64 -15.11 -1.18 -14.91
C ASP A 64 -15.21 0.32 -15.29
N ILE A 65 -14.47 1.19 -14.57
CA ILE A 65 -14.32 2.62 -14.88
C ILE A 65 -13.14 2.81 -15.85
N GLU A 66 -13.38 3.44 -17.00
CA GLU A 66 -12.37 3.61 -18.06
C GLU A 66 -11.10 4.32 -17.57
N ALA A 67 -11.26 5.37 -16.75
CA ALA A 67 -10.14 6.11 -16.16
C ALA A 67 -9.19 5.21 -15.35
N ASN A 68 -9.67 4.08 -14.83
CA ASN A 68 -8.90 3.12 -14.04
C ASN A 68 -8.31 1.97 -14.86
N HIS A 69 -8.51 1.91 -16.18
CA HIS A 69 -7.98 0.83 -17.01
C HIS A 69 -6.45 0.70 -16.94
N GLY A 70 -5.74 1.80 -16.68
CA GLY A 70 -4.30 1.78 -16.41
C GLY A 70 -3.92 0.97 -15.16
N LEU A 71 -4.83 0.77 -14.21
CA LEU A 71 -4.62 -0.03 -12.99
C LEU A 71 -4.90 -1.52 -13.20
N ARG A 72 -5.20 -1.96 -14.43
CA ARG A 72 -5.23 -3.39 -14.75
C ARG A 72 -3.82 -3.97 -14.66
N ARG A 73 -3.71 -5.23 -14.25
CA ARG A 73 -2.41 -5.87 -14.00
C ARG A 73 -1.54 -5.91 -15.26
N GLU A 74 -2.15 -6.15 -16.41
CA GLU A 74 -1.53 -6.20 -17.72
C GLU A 74 -1.13 -4.83 -18.28
N ALA A 75 -1.66 -3.74 -17.74
CA ALA A 75 -1.36 -2.39 -18.22
C ALA A 75 0.02 -1.89 -17.77
N GLY A 76 0.60 -2.49 -16.73
CA GLY A 76 1.97 -2.19 -16.30
C GLY A 76 2.16 -0.79 -15.69
N VAL A 77 1.16 -0.30 -14.94
CA VAL A 77 1.23 1.00 -14.27
C VAL A 77 2.50 1.17 -13.45
N THR A 78 3.09 2.37 -13.54
CA THR A 78 4.32 2.75 -12.85
C THR A 78 4.03 3.74 -11.72
N SER A 79 5.01 3.90 -10.81
CA SER A 79 4.93 4.90 -9.73
C SER A 79 4.79 6.31 -10.29
N GLN A 80 5.51 6.65 -11.36
CA GLN A 80 5.35 7.93 -12.05
C GLN A 80 3.89 8.19 -12.46
N GLU A 81 3.28 7.25 -13.18
CA GLU A 81 1.89 7.37 -13.64
C GLU A 81 0.91 7.42 -12.46
N TRP A 82 1.14 6.62 -11.42
CA TRP A 82 0.34 6.68 -10.20
C TRP A 82 0.40 8.07 -9.57
N PHE A 83 1.57 8.62 -9.30
CA PHE A 83 1.68 9.91 -8.61
C PHE A 83 1.22 11.09 -9.48
N GLU A 84 1.29 10.98 -10.81
CA GLU A 84 0.72 11.94 -11.75
C GLU A 84 -0.82 11.90 -11.75
N LYS A 85 -1.40 10.70 -11.79
CA LYS A 85 -2.83 10.48 -11.98
C LYS A 85 -3.61 10.16 -10.71
N ARG A 86 -2.98 10.05 -9.53
CA ARG A 86 -3.70 9.69 -8.31
C ARG A 86 -4.81 10.71 -7.99
N PRO A 87 -5.91 10.28 -7.35
CA PRO A 87 -6.88 11.20 -6.80
C PRO A 87 -6.22 12.15 -5.79
N GLN A 88 -6.77 13.36 -5.65
CA GLN A 88 -6.27 14.42 -4.78
C GLN A 88 -7.32 14.88 -3.78
N PRO A 89 -6.90 15.53 -2.68
CA PRO A 89 -7.83 16.16 -1.74
C PRO A 89 -8.83 17.07 -2.47
N GLY A 90 -10.12 16.86 -2.23
CA GLY A 90 -11.20 17.61 -2.86
C GLY A 90 -11.71 17.04 -4.19
N ASP A 91 -11.09 15.99 -4.74
CA ASP A 91 -11.63 15.30 -5.90
C ASP A 91 -13.00 14.66 -5.57
N SER A 92 -13.96 14.87 -6.46
CA SER A 92 -15.26 14.19 -6.43
C SER A 92 -15.12 12.75 -6.95
N PRO A 93 -15.88 11.77 -6.42
CA PRO A 93 -15.98 10.45 -7.06
C PRO A 93 -16.54 10.53 -8.49
N ASP A 94 -17.31 11.58 -8.82
CA ASP A 94 -17.99 11.77 -10.11
C ASP A 94 -17.25 12.73 -11.04
N LEU A 95 -15.92 12.65 -11.10
CA LEU A 95 -15.12 13.46 -12.02
C LEU A 95 -15.63 13.32 -13.48
N PRO A 96 -15.53 14.37 -14.32
CA PRO A 96 -15.96 14.31 -15.71
C PRO A 96 -15.25 13.20 -16.49
N GLU A 97 -15.98 12.52 -17.37
CA GLU A 97 -15.41 11.55 -18.33
C GLU A 97 -14.20 12.15 -19.06
N GLY A 98 -13.11 11.38 -19.16
CA GLY A 98 -11.83 11.86 -19.72
C GLY A 98 -10.93 12.65 -18.75
N HIS A 99 -11.33 12.88 -17.50
CA HIS A 99 -10.43 13.47 -16.51
C HIS A 99 -9.15 12.62 -16.34
N PRO A 100 -7.94 13.22 -16.29
CA PRO A 100 -6.68 12.46 -16.39
C PRO A 100 -6.35 11.63 -15.14
N ARG A 101 -7.10 11.81 -14.04
CA ARG A 101 -6.87 11.10 -12.77
C ARG A 101 -7.60 9.77 -12.71
N PHE A 102 -6.99 8.81 -11.99
CA PHE A 102 -7.67 7.63 -11.50
C PHE A 102 -8.86 8.01 -10.62
N ARG A 103 -9.91 7.20 -10.66
CA ARG A 103 -11.13 7.35 -9.87
C ARG A 103 -11.23 6.21 -8.88
N LEU A 104 -10.54 6.35 -7.76
CA LEU A 104 -10.59 5.41 -6.66
C LEU A 104 -11.12 6.12 -5.41
N PRO A 105 -11.99 5.47 -4.61
CA PRO A 105 -12.43 6.04 -3.35
C PRO A 105 -11.27 6.10 -2.34
N ALA A 106 -11.28 7.11 -1.46
CA ALA A 106 -10.24 7.28 -0.43
C ALA A 106 -10.04 6.05 0.46
N SER A 107 -11.11 5.27 0.71
CA SER A 107 -11.05 4.02 1.48
C SER A 107 -10.25 2.89 0.81
N ARG A 108 -9.80 3.07 -0.43
CA ARG A 108 -8.95 2.11 -1.17
C ARG A 108 -7.46 2.47 -1.12
N ILE A 109 -7.11 3.64 -0.58
CA ILE A 109 -5.75 4.18 -0.62
C ILE A 109 -5.27 4.37 0.81
N TYR A 110 -4.18 3.69 1.18
CA TYR A 110 -3.51 3.83 2.46
C TYR A 110 -2.13 4.44 2.27
N LEU A 111 -1.77 5.41 3.10
CA LEU A 111 -0.58 6.23 2.91
C LEU A 111 0.36 6.16 4.10
N LEU A 112 1.64 5.95 3.81
CA LEU A 112 2.75 6.27 4.70
C LEU A 112 3.35 7.59 4.24
N THR A 113 3.00 8.67 4.94
CA THR A 113 3.34 10.04 4.53
C THR A 113 3.57 10.94 5.75
N ASN A 114 4.43 11.95 5.56
CA ASN A 114 4.67 13.01 6.53
C ASN A 114 3.73 14.21 6.33
N ALA A 115 2.79 14.14 5.39
CA ALA A 115 1.72 15.14 5.29
C ALA A 115 0.92 15.18 6.61
N GLU A 116 0.79 16.38 7.18
CA GLU A 116 0.26 16.58 8.53
C GLU A 116 -1.26 16.82 8.53
N SER A 117 -1.82 17.28 7.40
CA SER A 117 -3.25 17.59 7.27
C SER A 117 -3.93 16.71 6.23
N ALA A 118 -5.18 16.33 6.51
CA ALA A 118 -6.05 15.65 5.54
C ALA A 118 -6.31 16.48 4.27
N SER A 119 -6.06 17.79 4.30
CA SER A 119 -6.10 18.64 3.11
C SER A 119 -4.90 18.43 2.16
N GLN A 120 -3.87 17.70 2.59
CA GLN A 120 -2.63 17.49 1.83
C GLN A 120 -2.55 16.09 1.19
N TYR A 121 -3.42 15.16 1.57
CA TYR A 121 -3.39 13.79 1.04
C TYR A 121 -4.79 13.20 0.84
N TYR A 122 -4.92 12.33 -0.16
CA TYR A 122 -6.15 11.61 -0.47
C TYR A 122 -6.02 10.15 -0.05
N GLY A 123 -6.85 9.71 0.90
CA GLY A 123 -6.84 8.34 1.42
C GLY A 123 -6.72 8.30 2.95
N THR A 124 -6.35 7.12 3.47
CA THR A 124 -6.18 6.86 4.90
C THR A 124 -4.71 6.90 5.26
N ARG A 125 -4.27 7.86 6.08
CA ARG A 125 -2.90 7.87 6.61
C ARG A 125 -2.76 6.79 7.67
N ILE A 126 -1.84 5.86 7.45
CA ILE A 126 -1.57 4.71 8.35
C ILE A 126 -0.24 4.83 9.08
N GLY A 127 0.57 5.84 8.77
CA GLY A 127 1.84 6.08 9.45
C GLY A 127 2.67 7.18 8.80
N PRO A 128 3.83 7.51 9.38
CA PRO A 128 4.80 8.41 8.76
C PRO A 128 5.39 7.79 7.50
N ALA A 129 6.01 8.62 6.66
CA ALA A 129 6.83 8.13 5.55
C ALA A 129 8.01 7.31 6.07
N LEU A 130 8.49 6.39 5.24
CA LEU A 130 9.60 5.50 5.57
C LEU A 130 10.94 6.21 5.42
N ASN A 131 11.92 5.90 6.27
CA ASN A 131 13.31 6.31 6.06
C ASN A 131 14.22 5.07 5.99
N GLY A 132 15.46 5.24 5.53
CA GLY A 132 16.44 4.15 5.56
C GLY A 132 16.57 3.54 6.96
N ALA A 133 16.80 2.22 7.04
CA ALA A 133 16.78 1.48 8.31
C ALA A 133 17.78 2.02 9.37
N LYS A 134 18.88 2.65 8.94
CA LYS A 134 19.84 3.31 9.85
C LYS A 134 19.27 4.56 10.54
N ILE A 135 18.28 5.22 9.94
CA ILE A 135 17.60 6.39 10.50
C ILE A 135 16.47 5.96 11.43
N ASP A 136 15.62 5.04 10.98
CA ASP A 136 14.50 4.56 11.78
C ASP A 136 14.94 3.59 12.89
N GLY A 137 16.17 3.09 12.84
CA GLY A 137 16.71 2.08 13.76
C GLY A 137 16.15 0.68 13.56
N GLN A 138 15.21 0.50 12.62
CA GLN A 138 14.55 -0.78 12.33
C GLN A 138 14.61 -1.10 10.84
N SER A 139 15.12 -2.28 10.51
CA SER A 139 15.10 -2.82 9.14
C SER A 139 13.74 -3.38 8.74
N LYS A 140 12.85 -3.65 9.71
CA LYS A 140 11.51 -4.14 9.47
C LYS A 140 10.50 -3.21 10.09
N VAL A 141 9.61 -2.66 9.27
CA VAL A 141 8.47 -1.86 9.70
C VAL A 141 7.20 -2.65 9.40
N VAL A 142 6.34 -2.83 10.39
CA VAL A 142 5.08 -3.55 10.22
C VAL A 142 3.94 -2.55 10.33
N GLN A 143 3.11 -2.48 9.28
CA GLN A 143 1.87 -1.72 9.31
C GLN A 143 0.68 -2.66 9.36
N ALA A 144 -0.22 -2.41 10.29
CA ALA A 144 -1.46 -3.16 10.47
C ALA A 144 -2.67 -2.32 10.00
N ASN A 145 -3.86 -2.93 10.03
CA ASN A 145 -5.13 -2.26 9.75
C ASN A 145 -5.28 -1.77 8.30
N ILE A 146 -4.65 -2.47 7.36
CA ILE A 146 -4.97 -2.32 5.95
C ILE A 146 -6.19 -3.20 5.71
N GLU A 147 -7.34 -2.55 5.60
CA GLU A 147 -8.61 -3.24 5.41
C GLU A 147 -8.79 -3.56 3.92
N PHE A 148 -9.13 -4.82 3.66
CA PHE A 148 -9.48 -5.29 2.33
C PHE A 148 -10.93 -5.71 2.33
N ASP A 149 -11.63 -5.36 1.25
CA ASP A 149 -13.02 -5.70 1.06
C ASP A 149 -13.18 -7.22 1.03
N SER A 150 -13.95 -7.76 1.99
CA SER A 150 -14.11 -9.19 2.19
C SER A 150 -14.66 -9.89 0.95
N TRP A 151 -15.52 -9.22 0.19
CA TRP A 151 -16.13 -9.74 -1.04
C TRP A 151 -15.14 -9.92 -2.18
N SER A 152 -14.00 -9.24 -2.13
CA SER A 152 -12.98 -9.28 -3.19
C SER A 152 -11.71 -10.03 -2.77
N LEU A 153 -11.68 -10.64 -1.59
CA LEU A 153 -10.52 -11.36 -1.05
C LEU A 153 -10.03 -12.53 -1.93
N HIS A 154 -10.84 -13.00 -2.87
CA HIS A 154 -10.54 -14.15 -3.72
C HIS A 154 -10.73 -13.87 -5.21
N ASP A 155 -11.07 -12.64 -5.61
CA ASP A 155 -11.22 -12.31 -7.03
C ASP A 155 -9.84 -12.10 -7.69
N LYS A 156 -9.54 -12.87 -8.73
CA LYS A 156 -8.28 -12.77 -9.48
C LYS A 156 -8.05 -11.42 -10.18
N ARG A 157 -9.11 -10.62 -10.39
CA ARG A 157 -9.04 -9.27 -10.94
C ARG A 157 -8.68 -8.23 -9.87
N ALA A 158 -8.84 -8.56 -8.59
CA ALA A 158 -8.42 -7.67 -7.52
C ALA A 158 -6.90 -7.73 -7.34
N VAL A 159 -6.29 -6.60 -7.01
CA VAL A 159 -4.84 -6.45 -6.88
C VAL A 159 -4.53 -5.40 -5.82
N ILE A 160 -3.47 -5.62 -5.06
CA ILE A 160 -2.89 -4.61 -4.18
C ILE A 160 -1.61 -4.11 -4.82
N TYR A 161 -1.55 -2.81 -5.06
CA TYR A 161 -0.33 -2.12 -5.45
C TYR A 161 0.33 -1.47 -4.25
N VAL A 162 1.66 -1.48 -4.22
CA VAL A 162 2.44 -0.59 -3.36
C VAL A 162 3.34 0.25 -4.25
N PHE A 163 3.02 1.54 -4.34
CA PHE A 163 3.78 2.54 -5.07
C PHE A 163 4.70 3.29 -4.12
N ALA A 164 5.92 3.55 -4.58
CA ALA A 164 6.93 4.29 -3.82
C ALA A 164 7.24 5.61 -4.54
N LEU A 165 7.21 6.72 -3.80
CA LEU A 165 7.48 8.06 -4.35
C LEU A 165 8.99 8.29 -4.51
N PHE A 166 9.59 7.56 -5.43
CA PHE A 166 10.96 7.77 -5.83
C PHE A 166 11.05 9.03 -6.70
N LYS A 167 11.84 10.02 -6.30
CA LYS A 167 12.06 11.25 -7.08
C LYS A 167 13.49 11.33 -7.56
N ASP A 168 13.72 11.87 -8.76
CA ASP A 168 15.05 12.22 -9.28
C ASP A 168 15.57 13.51 -8.65
N ARG A 169 16.82 13.86 -8.97
CA ARG A 169 17.50 15.11 -8.53
C ARG A 169 16.78 16.41 -8.86
N ASN A 170 15.87 16.40 -9.82
CA ASN A 170 15.07 17.56 -10.22
C ASN A 170 13.67 17.54 -9.56
N GLY A 171 13.37 16.54 -8.73
CA GLY A 171 12.08 16.36 -8.06
C GLY A 171 11.05 15.60 -8.90
N HIS A 172 11.40 15.11 -10.09
CA HIS A 172 10.48 14.32 -10.92
C HIS A 172 10.34 12.91 -10.39
N VAL A 173 9.11 12.37 -10.40
CA VAL A 173 8.87 11.00 -9.98
C VAL A 173 9.48 10.02 -10.98
N LEU A 174 10.24 9.04 -10.50
CA LEU A 174 10.84 7.99 -11.30
C LEU A 174 9.80 7.00 -11.81
N ARG A 175 10.06 6.48 -13.01
CA ARG A 175 9.31 5.38 -13.61
C ARG A 175 9.72 4.03 -12.99
N ALA A 176 9.28 3.78 -11.77
CA ALA A 176 9.52 2.52 -11.05
C ALA A 176 8.26 1.64 -11.04
N ALA A 177 8.41 0.34 -11.31
CA ALA A 177 7.32 -0.62 -11.17
C ALA A 177 6.90 -0.76 -9.69
N PRO A 178 5.60 -0.81 -9.38
CA PRO A 178 5.12 -1.06 -8.02
C PRO A 178 5.32 -2.52 -7.62
N ALA A 179 5.31 -2.79 -6.31
CA ALA A 179 5.04 -4.13 -5.82
C ALA A 179 3.56 -4.46 -6.04
N MET A 180 3.27 -5.68 -6.50
CA MET A 180 1.92 -6.12 -6.85
C MET A 180 1.58 -7.40 -6.13
N PHE A 181 0.52 -7.41 -5.34
CA PHE A 181 0.04 -8.59 -4.64
C PHE A 181 -1.33 -8.99 -5.18
N ASP A 182 -1.57 -10.29 -5.17
CA ASP A 182 -2.92 -10.82 -5.26
C ASP A 182 -3.72 -10.36 -4.02
N PRO A 183 -5.04 -10.54 -4.00
CA PRO A 183 -5.84 -10.20 -2.84
C PRO A 183 -5.34 -10.92 -1.58
N PRO A 184 -5.48 -10.32 -0.38
CA PRO A 184 -4.91 -10.88 0.84
C PRO A 184 -5.41 -12.27 1.21
N GLY A 185 -6.61 -12.66 0.75
CA GLY A 185 -7.14 -14.02 0.93
C GLY A 185 -6.33 -15.09 0.19
N ALA A 186 -5.43 -14.69 -0.70
CA ALA A 186 -4.57 -15.60 -1.46
C ALA A 186 -3.29 -16.02 -0.70
N TYR A 187 -3.02 -15.54 0.52
CA TYR A 187 -1.76 -15.78 1.23
C TYR A 187 -1.94 -16.44 2.60
N GLU A 188 -1.02 -17.34 2.96
CA GLU A 188 -1.00 -17.99 4.29
C GLU A 188 -0.51 -17.06 5.41
N ARG A 189 0.28 -16.04 5.04
CA ARG A 189 0.92 -15.09 5.94
C ARG A 189 0.69 -13.67 5.45
N ASP A 190 0.96 -12.71 6.33
CA ASP A 190 0.95 -11.29 6.00
C ASP A 190 1.86 -10.96 4.81
N ILE A 191 1.48 -9.90 4.09
CA ILE A 191 2.20 -9.46 2.90
C ILE A 191 3.51 -8.79 3.34
N ALA A 192 4.60 -9.09 2.66
CA ALA A 192 5.93 -8.58 2.93
C ALA A 192 6.58 -8.13 1.62
N LEU A 193 7.30 -7.02 1.68
CA LEU A 193 7.96 -6.43 0.53
C LEU A 193 9.29 -5.81 0.92
N LYS A 194 10.22 -5.77 -0.04
CA LYS A 194 11.54 -5.17 0.10
C LYS A 194 11.57 -3.86 -0.65
N ILE A 195 12.08 -2.81 -0.01
CA ILE A 195 12.33 -1.51 -0.63
C ILE A 195 13.81 -1.17 -0.50
N GLY A 196 14.41 -0.71 -1.59
CA GLY A 196 15.77 -0.22 -1.54
C GLY A 196 16.37 0.14 -2.89
N VAL A 197 17.69 0.06 -2.94
CA VAL A 197 18.50 0.50 -4.07
C VAL A 197 19.36 -0.67 -4.55
N ASN A 198 19.22 -1.05 -5.81
CA ASN A 198 20.11 -1.97 -6.47
C ASN A 198 21.37 -1.22 -6.91
N LYS A 199 22.54 -1.80 -6.63
CA LYS A 199 23.74 -1.50 -7.40
C LYS A 199 23.61 -2.28 -8.71
N GLU A 200 23.36 -1.59 -9.82
CA GLU A 200 23.61 -2.23 -11.11
C GLU A 200 25.12 -2.29 -11.30
N GLU A 201 25.68 -3.49 -11.22
CA GLU A 201 27.05 -3.75 -11.64
C GLU A 201 27.09 -3.72 -13.17
N GLU A 202 27.99 -2.89 -13.70
CA GLU A 202 28.48 -2.87 -15.09
C GLU A 202 27.50 -2.43 -16.20
N CYS A 203 27.49 -1.13 -16.47
CA CYS A 203 27.72 -0.56 -17.82
C CYS A 203 27.88 0.97 -17.71
N SER A 204 29.10 1.48 -17.88
CA SER A 204 29.43 2.90 -18.15
C SER A 204 28.61 3.97 -17.40
N GLY A 205 28.95 4.24 -16.14
CA GLY A 205 28.31 5.28 -15.33
C GLY A 205 27.17 4.74 -14.47
N ALA A 206 27.51 4.25 -13.28
CA ALA A 206 26.59 3.55 -12.39
C ALA A 206 25.36 4.41 -12.04
N THR A 207 24.19 3.99 -12.54
CA THR A 207 22.91 4.55 -12.13
C THR A 207 22.36 3.63 -11.04
N LEU A 208 22.28 4.11 -9.80
CA LEU A 208 21.68 3.35 -8.70
C LEU A 208 20.18 3.16 -8.97
N GLY A 209 19.75 1.92 -9.26
CA GLY A 209 18.36 1.61 -9.60
C GLY A 209 17.50 1.42 -8.33
N GLN A 210 16.37 2.11 -8.22
CA GLN A 210 15.47 2.00 -7.06
C GLN A 210 14.43 0.90 -7.30
N HIS A 211 14.15 0.10 -6.29
CA HIS A 211 13.20 -1.00 -6.42
C HIS A 211 12.26 -1.12 -5.22
N ILE A 212 11.07 -1.61 -5.53
CA ILE A 212 10.14 -2.19 -4.57
C ILE A 212 9.75 -3.57 -5.10
N ARG A 213 9.87 -4.62 -4.30
CA ARG A 213 9.59 -5.99 -4.74
C ARG A 213 8.94 -6.83 -3.65
N ASN A 214 8.16 -7.81 -4.06
CA ASN A 214 7.48 -8.72 -3.14
C ASN A 214 8.49 -9.67 -2.48
N ILE A 215 8.33 -9.91 -1.17
CA ILE A 215 9.04 -10.96 -0.43
C ILE A 215 8.08 -12.09 -0.03
N THR A 216 6.79 -11.86 0.16
CA THR A 216 5.87 -12.94 0.53
C THR A 216 5.77 -14.00 -0.58
N VAL A 217 6.15 -15.23 -0.22
CA VAL A 217 6.39 -16.33 -1.18
C VAL A 217 5.26 -17.38 -1.21
N ARG A 218 4.40 -17.47 -0.18
CA ARG A 218 3.45 -18.60 -0.05
C ARG A 218 2.00 -18.16 -0.19
N LYS A 219 1.40 -18.55 -1.32
CA LYS A 219 -0.04 -18.51 -1.51
C LYS A 219 -0.71 -19.58 -0.67
N ALA A 220 -1.88 -19.28 -0.12
CA ALA A 220 -2.72 -20.28 0.54
C ALA A 220 -3.08 -21.39 -0.45
N HIS A 221 -3.01 -22.64 -0.01
CA HIS A 221 -3.54 -23.77 -0.77
C HIS A 221 -5.01 -23.49 -1.12
N LYS A 222 -5.35 -23.67 -2.41
CA LYS A 222 -6.58 -23.16 -3.04
C LYS A 222 -7.86 -23.88 -2.60
N ASP A 223 -7.81 -24.76 -1.60
CA ASP A 223 -8.92 -25.61 -1.19
C ASP A 223 -9.62 -25.04 0.05
N MET A 224 -10.30 -23.90 -0.12
CA MET A 224 -11.34 -23.47 0.83
C MET A 224 -12.57 -22.93 0.09
N HIS A 225 -13.01 -23.64 -0.94
CA HIS A 225 -14.45 -23.68 -1.18
C HIS A 225 -15.06 -24.49 -0.04
N GLY A 226 -15.54 -23.80 1.00
CA GLY A 226 -16.52 -24.39 1.89
C GLY A 226 -17.67 -24.94 1.04
N PRO A 227 -18.25 -26.10 1.40
CA PRO A 227 -19.30 -26.71 0.58
C PRO A 227 -20.41 -25.68 0.36
N ALA A 228 -20.78 -25.48 -0.89
CA ALA A 228 -21.98 -24.75 -1.23
C ALA A 228 -23.13 -25.40 -0.46
N SER A 229 -23.66 -24.69 0.52
CA SER A 229 -24.88 -25.05 1.21
C SER A 229 -25.98 -25.14 0.14
N GLN A 230 -26.39 -26.36 -0.18
CA GLN A 230 -27.62 -26.67 -0.90
C GLN A 230 -28.83 -26.37 -0.01
#